data_AF-A0A8C3KKJ7-F1
#
_entry.id   AF-A0A8C3KKJ7-F1
#
_cell.length_a   1.000
_cell.length_b   1.000
_cell.length_c   1.000
_cell.angle_alpha   90.00
_cell.angle_beta   90.00
_cell.angle_gamma   90.00
#
_symmetry.space_group_name_H-M   'P 1'
#
loop_
_entity.id
_entity.type
_entity.pdbx_description
1 polymer ?
#
loop_
_entity_poly.entity_id
_entity_poly.type
_entity_poly.pdbx_seq_one_letter_code
_entity_poly.pdbx_strand_id
1 'polypeptide(L)'
;VSRNVSLLPPNIDLEQSNCQHQEGVCVDVRVCFSYTASPASYSPRLVLEYVLDADTDRRRLGQAPRVAFLGRRPSDPEHQFSGTVELPRQHVRACVTATFQLQDSIRDKLRPIAVTLAYGIRGAGTPRTHRTEGEGCLECPRPPPCVCVPPQVHFLKQGCGDDKICQSNLQLHFQFCARLGDADFLPLPRGEDGTAIFAMSDQKDVALEIQVTNLPSDPAEPQRDGDDAHEALLTATFPPELPYSALRPYDGRDKPVVCLANQNGSQVECELGNPMKRGAQVRFFLILSTLGITIQTTDLAVELALSTISEQPGLEPVVARARVVIELPLSVTGVAVPPRLFFGGVVLGESAVKRETQVGSAVRFEVTVSNRGPSLKTLGSAFLTLLWPHETSNGKWLLYPLHLELAAPPGPPTACSPPANPLRLALESSGEGDPAEEPTPGSWWVPAPAERRRNVTLDCAQGTARCLAFRCPLRSFERAAVLTARGRLWNGTFLEEYLAVTSVELIVRASVSVTSSIKNLVLKDASTQIPVSIYLDPGAAVAGGVPWWVVLLAVLAGVLVLALLVAILWKLGFFRRARYALPAVPQYHAVKIPREERQQFREEKTGTIQRKEWAANLHQAGDGHVAPSSA
;
A
#
# COMPACT_ATOMS: atom_id res chain seq x y z
N VAL A 1 24.67 29.34 -69.27
CA VAL A 1 24.64 27.85 -69.23
C VAL A 1 23.24 27.44 -68.80
N SER A 2 22.58 26.56 -69.55
CA SER A 2 21.34 25.90 -69.13
C SER A 2 21.67 24.53 -68.52
N ARG A 3 20.85 24.07 -67.58
CA ARG A 3 20.98 22.79 -66.89
C ARG A 3 19.62 22.11 -66.78
N ASN A 4 19.60 20.79 -66.88
CA ASN A 4 18.44 19.96 -66.59
C ASN A 4 18.92 18.71 -65.84
N VAL A 5 18.19 18.31 -64.81
CA VAL A 5 18.48 17.13 -63.97
C VAL A 5 17.22 16.27 -63.93
N SER A 6 17.36 14.99 -64.25
CA SER A 6 16.30 14.00 -64.22
C SER A 6 16.72 12.78 -63.41
N LEU A 7 15.82 12.27 -62.57
CA LEU A 7 16.01 11.10 -61.71
C LEU A 7 15.24 9.91 -62.30
N LEU A 8 15.87 8.74 -62.34
CA LEU A 8 15.29 7.51 -62.89
C LEU A 8 15.63 6.31 -61.98
N PRO A 9 14.66 5.53 -61.47
CA PRO A 9 13.21 5.72 -61.58
C PRO A 9 12.71 6.97 -60.84
N PRO A 10 11.50 7.49 -61.15
CA PRO A 10 10.92 8.65 -60.48
C PRO A 10 10.46 8.37 -59.04
N ASN A 11 10.23 7.09 -58.69
CA ASN A 11 9.90 6.62 -57.35
C ASN A 11 10.84 5.47 -56.96
N ILE A 12 11.21 5.41 -55.68
CA ILE A 12 11.94 4.32 -55.05
C ILE A 12 10.94 3.29 -54.54
N ASP A 13 10.94 2.11 -55.16
CA ASP A 13 10.30 0.91 -54.62
C ASP A 13 11.36 0.12 -53.83
N LEU A 14 11.04 -0.25 -52.59
CA LEU A 14 11.94 -0.96 -51.69
C LEU A 14 11.82 -2.49 -51.81
N GLU A 15 10.78 -3.00 -52.49
CA GLU A 15 10.58 -4.43 -52.72
C GLU A 15 11.29 -4.91 -53.99
N GLN A 16 11.83 -3.99 -54.81
CA GLN A 16 12.48 -4.30 -56.08
C GLN A 16 13.96 -3.90 -56.07
N SER A 17 14.85 -4.90 -56.20
CA SER A 17 16.27 -4.65 -56.46
C SER A 17 16.48 -4.31 -57.94
N ASN A 18 16.97 -3.11 -58.23
CA ASN A 18 17.18 -2.60 -59.60
C ASN A 18 18.64 -2.19 -59.90
N CYS A 19 19.56 -2.33 -58.94
CA CYS A 19 20.99 -2.10 -59.16
C CYS A 19 21.58 -3.12 -60.14
N GLN A 20 22.35 -2.65 -61.13
CA GLN A 20 23.13 -3.55 -61.98
C GLN A 20 24.35 -4.07 -61.19
N HIS A 21 24.40 -5.39 -60.95
CA HIS A 21 25.49 -6.16 -60.31
C HIS A 21 25.57 -6.14 -58.77
N GLN A 22 24.60 -5.56 -58.05
CA GLN A 22 24.50 -5.65 -56.59
C GLN A 22 23.02 -5.77 -56.16
N GLU A 23 22.76 -6.30 -54.96
CA GLU A 23 21.43 -6.19 -54.35
C GLU A 23 21.22 -4.77 -53.80
N GLY A 24 19.99 -4.27 -53.95
CA GLY A 24 19.58 -2.95 -53.44
C GLY A 24 18.91 -2.06 -54.48
N VAL A 25 18.55 -0.85 -54.05
CA VAL A 25 17.81 0.12 -54.88
C VAL A 25 18.75 1.24 -55.35
N CYS A 26 18.85 1.39 -56.66
CA CYS A 26 19.66 2.38 -57.35
C CYS A 26 18.78 3.42 -58.06
N VAL A 27 19.25 4.67 -58.08
CA VAL A 27 18.64 5.78 -58.82
C VAL A 27 19.71 6.48 -59.66
N ASP A 28 19.44 6.58 -60.96
CA ASP A 28 20.26 7.28 -61.93
C ASP A 28 19.95 8.79 -61.93
N VAL A 29 20.95 9.59 -61.56
CA VAL A 29 20.94 11.05 -61.68
C VAL A 29 21.53 11.43 -63.03
N ARG A 30 20.65 11.69 -64.01
CA ARG A 30 21.07 12.16 -65.33
C ARG A 30 21.05 13.69 -65.37
N VAL A 31 22.22 14.29 -65.53
CA VAL A 31 22.40 15.75 -65.68
C VAL A 31 22.75 16.07 -67.12
N CYS A 32 22.12 17.10 -67.67
CA CYS A 32 22.44 17.63 -68.98
C CYS A 32 22.74 19.13 -68.92
N PHE A 33 23.79 19.55 -69.59
CA PHE A 33 24.23 20.93 -69.72
C PHE A 33 24.20 21.37 -71.18
N SER A 34 23.93 22.65 -71.41
CA SER A 34 24.22 23.33 -72.67
C SER A 34 24.57 24.79 -72.38
N TYR A 35 25.11 25.52 -73.35
CA TYR A 35 25.32 26.96 -73.19
C TYR A 35 24.97 27.73 -74.46
N THR A 36 24.71 29.01 -74.26
CA THR A 36 24.54 30.05 -75.27
C THR A 36 25.47 31.19 -74.89
N ALA A 37 25.99 31.92 -75.88
CA ALA A 37 26.84 33.08 -75.65
C ALA A 37 26.51 34.20 -76.64
N SER A 38 26.99 35.41 -76.35
CA SER A 38 26.77 36.60 -77.18
C SER A 38 28.10 37.30 -77.43
N PRO A 39 28.41 37.75 -78.65
CA PRO A 39 27.61 37.62 -79.88
C PRO A 39 27.54 36.16 -80.38
N ALA A 40 26.60 35.86 -81.28
CA ALA A 40 26.35 34.49 -81.77
C ALA A 40 27.53 33.85 -82.53
N SER A 41 28.56 34.60 -82.92
CA SER A 41 29.82 34.07 -83.46
C SER A 41 30.75 33.48 -82.39
N TYR A 42 30.56 33.84 -81.11
CA TYR A 42 31.42 33.43 -80.00
C TYR A 42 31.02 32.05 -79.46
N SER A 43 31.77 31.01 -79.82
CA SER A 43 31.50 29.61 -79.45
C SER A 43 32.74 28.91 -78.84
N PRO A 44 33.24 29.33 -77.68
CA PRO A 44 34.41 28.73 -77.03
C PRO A 44 34.15 27.29 -76.55
N ARG A 45 35.17 26.43 -76.54
CA ARG A 45 35.10 25.15 -75.82
C ARG A 45 35.07 25.44 -74.32
N LEU A 46 33.99 25.06 -73.64
CA LEU A 46 33.87 25.19 -72.18
C LEU A 46 34.05 23.83 -71.52
N VAL A 47 34.74 23.81 -70.38
CA VAL A 47 34.76 22.65 -69.48
C VAL A 47 34.08 23.08 -68.18
N LEU A 48 33.03 22.36 -67.79
CA LEU A 48 32.34 22.57 -66.53
C LEU A 48 32.83 21.54 -65.51
N GLU A 49 33.18 22.00 -64.32
CA GLU A 49 33.30 21.17 -63.13
C GLU A 49 31.94 21.16 -62.43
N TYR A 50 31.45 19.98 -62.03
CA TYR A 50 30.15 19.84 -61.37
C TYR A 50 30.26 18.94 -60.14
N VAL A 51 29.36 19.18 -59.19
CA VAL A 51 29.17 18.37 -57.99
C VAL A 51 27.68 18.09 -57.86
N LEU A 52 27.33 16.80 -57.84
CA LEU A 52 26.05 16.30 -57.38
C LEU A 52 26.14 16.02 -55.89
N ASP A 53 25.11 16.41 -55.15
CA ASP A 53 25.03 16.20 -53.71
C ASP A 53 23.59 15.76 -53.35
N ALA A 54 23.46 14.61 -52.70
CA ALA A 54 22.19 13.94 -52.44
C ALA A 54 21.76 13.94 -50.95
N ASP A 55 20.47 13.74 -50.75
CA ASP A 55 19.76 13.78 -49.45
C ASP A 55 20.00 15.08 -48.67
N THR A 56 20.14 16.18 -49.41
CA THR A 56 20.56 17.50 -48.89
C THR A 56 19.62 18.08 -47.83
N ASP A 57 18.31 17.91 -48.01
CA ASP A 57 17.31 18.41 -47.06
C ASP A 57 17.40 17.66 -45.71
N ARG A 58 17.65 16.34 -45.74
CA ARG A 58 17.90 15.54 -44.53
C ARG A 58 19.20 15.96 -43.83
N ARG A 59 20.28 16.16 -44.59
CA ARG A 59 21.58 16.60 -44.01
C ARG A 59 21.54 18.02 -43.43
N ARG A 60 20.68 18.91 -43.96
CA ARG A 60 20.42 20.24 -43.36
C ARG A 60 19.78 20.17 -41.97
N LEU A 61 19.06 19.08 -41.67
CA LEU A 61 18.52 18.78 -40.35
C LEU A 61 19.53 18.07 -39.42
N GLY A 62 20.81 17.98 -39.82
CA GLY A 62 21.87 17.30 -39.06
C GLY A 62 21.82 15.78 -39.13
N GLN A 63 20.94 15.19 -39.95
CA GLN A 63 20.77 13.74 -40.05
C GLN A 63 21.70 13.12 -41.10
N ALA A 64 22.09 11.86 -40.88
CA ALA A 64 22.92 11.11 -41.83
C ALA A 64 22.18 10.88 -43.18
N PRO A 65 22.91 10.93 -44.33
CA PRO A 65 22.34 10.66 -45.64
C PRO A 65 21.94 9.18 -45.78
N ARG A 66 20.88 8.93 -46.54
CA ARG A 66 20.34 7.59 -46.82
C ARG A 66 20.92 6.92 -48.06
N VAL A 67 21.87 7.56 -48.75
CA VAL A 67 22.35 7.16 -50.08
C VAL A 67 23.87 7.29 -50.21
N ALA A 68 24.46 6.48 -51.09
CA ALA A 68 25.86 6.55 -51.48
C ALA A 68 26.01 6.51 -53.02
N PHE A 69 26.82 7.40 -53.60
CA PHE A 69 27.10 7.41 -55.03
C PHE A 69 28.07 6.29 -55.43
N LEU A 70 27.67 5.52 -56.44
CA LEU A 70 28.49 4.49 -57.07
C LEU A 70 29.53 5.14 -58.00
N GLY A 71 30.75 4.61 -58.00
CA GLY A 71 31.84 5.13 -58.83
C GLY A 71 32.33 6.54 -58.45
N ARG A 72 32.01 7.04 -57.24
CA ARG A 72 32.52 8.31 -56.70
C ARG A 72 34.06 8.34 -56.68
N ARG A 73 34.65 9.54 -56.72
CA ARG A 73 36.10 9.68 -56.52
C ARG A 73 36.46 9.37 -55.06
N PRO A 74 37.67 8.85 -54.77
CA PRO A 74 38.09 8.60 -53.39
C PRO A 74 38.09 9.84 -52.49
N SER A 75 38.23 11.03 -53.08
CA SER A 75 38.15 12.34 -52.43
C SER A 75 36.74 12.76 -52.01
N ASP A 76 35.72 12.23 -52.66
CA ASP A 76 34.35 12.72 -52.55
C ASP A 76 33.64 11.95 -51.42
N PRO A 77 32.91 12.62 -50.51
CA PRO A 77 32.14 11.91 -49.49
C PRO A 77 31.01 11.09 -50.14
N GLU A 78 30.50 10.09 -49.43
CA GLU A 78 29.58 9.08 -50.00
C GLU A 78 28.33 9.67 -50.66
N HIS A 79 27.81 10.75 -50.12
CA HIS A 79 26.62 11.45 -50.62
C HIS A 79 26.91 12.46 -51.75
N GLN A 80 28.15 12.53 -52.26
CA GLN A 80 28.55 13.40 -53.36
C GLN A 80 29.20 12.65 -54.53
N PHE A 81 29.06 13.24 -55.72
CA PHE A 81 29.73 12.79 -56.93
C PHE A 81 30.23 14.01 -57.72
N SER A 82 31.55 14.16 -57.85
CA SER A 82 32.17 15.23 -58.62
C SER A 82 32.68 14.77 -59.99
N GLY A 83 32.56 15.64 -60.99
CA GLY A 83 32.96 15.32 -62.35
C GLY A 83 33.24 16.54 -63.21
N THR A 84 33.68 16.28 -64.43
CA THR A 84 33.88 17.29 -65.48
C THR A 84 33.09 16.92 -66.72
N VAL A 85 32.47 17.91 -67.37
CA VAL A 85 31.79 17.74 -68.65
C VAL A 85 32.27 18.80 -69.64
N GLU A 86 32.51 18.39 -70.88
CA GLU A 86 32.93 19.30 -71.94
C GLU A 86 31.75 19.72 -72.82
N LEU A 87 31.68 21.02 -73.12
CA LEU A 87 30.73 21.61 -74.05
C LEU A 87 31.53 22.19 -75.22
N PRO A 88 31.64 21.47 -76.35
CA PRO A 88 32.57 21.82 -77.42
C PRO A 88 32.17 23.08 -78.18
N ARG A 89 30.86 23.35 -78.29
CA ARG A 89 30.27 24.49 -78.99
C ARG A 89 28.94 24.90 -78.33
N GLN A 90 28.49 26.12 -78.57
CA GLN A 90 27.18 26.59 -78.09
C GLN A 90 26.03 25.76 -78.69
N HIS A 91 24.88 25.75 -78.02
CA HIS A 91 23.69 24.93 -78.31
C HIS A 91 23.89 23.40 -78.26
N VAL A 92 25.12 22.88 -78.20
CA VAL A 92 25.38 21.45 -77.99
C VAL A 92 24.99 21.06 -76.57
N ARG A 93 24.19 20.00 -76.44
CA ARG A 93 23.80 19.40 -75.16
C ARG A 93 24.73 18.22 -74.85
N ALA A 94 25.48 18.32 -73.75
CA ALA A 94 26.21 17.17 -73.19
C ALA A 94 25.50 16.68 -71.94
N CYS A 95 25.46 15.36 -71.73
CA CYS A 95 24.84 14.76 -70.55
C CYS A 95 25.81 13.78 -69.88
N VAL A 96 25.68 13.69 -68.56
CA VAL A 96 26.38 12.75 -67.68
C VAL A 96 25.34 12.03 -66.81
N THR A 97 25.61 10.79 -66.43
CA THR A 97 24.78 10.02 -65.51
C THR A 97 25.65 9.58 -64.34
N ALA A 98 25.14 9.75 -63.13
CA ALA A 98 25.75 9.23 -61.90
C ALA A 98 24.68 8.48 -61.11
N THR A 99 24.97 7.25 -60.69
CA THR A 99 24.03 6.39 -59.97
C THR A 99 24.32 6.47 -58.48
N PHE A 100 23.29 6.64 -57.65
CA PHE A 100 23.40 6.39 -56.21
C PHE A 100 22.61 5.16 -55.81
N GLN A 101 23.12 4.43 -54.82
CA GLN A 101 22.46 3.32 -54.16
C GLN A 101 21.90 3.80 -52.82
N LEU A 102 20.73 3.28 -52.45
CA LEU A 102 20.12 3.47 -51.14
C LEU A 102 20.81 2.57 -50.11
N GLN A 103 21.04 3.06 -48.89
CA GLN A 103 21.62 2.26 -47.81
C GLN A 103 20.62 1.24 -47.25
N ASP A 104 21.11 0.07 -46.82
CA ASP A 104 20.26 -1.06 -46.40
C ASP A 104 19.46 -0.80 -45.11
N SER A 105 19.94 0.09 -44.24
CA SER A 105 19.44 0.30 -42.87
C SER A 105 18.58 1.56 -42.68
N ILE A 106 17.95 2.06 -43.75
CA ILE A 106 17.17 3.29 -43.69
C ILE A 106 15.87 3.14 -42.88
N ARG A 107 15.71 4.01 -41.87
CA ARG A 107 14.45 4.14 -41.10
C ARG A 107 13.43 5.00 -41.84
N ASP A 108 13.85 6.13 -42.38
CA ASP A 108 12.97 7.10 -43.03
C ASP A 108 12.67 6.71 -44.48
N LYS A 109 11.46 6.17 -44.66
CA LYS A 109 10.90 5.68 -45.92
C LYS A 109 9.75 6.57 -46.43
N LEU A 110 9.58 7.79 -45.91
CA LEU A 110 8.55 8.73 -46.37
C LEU A 110 9.11 10.01 -46.99
N ARG A 111 10.11 10.64 -46.36
CA ARG A 111 10.63 11.93 -46.85
C ARG A 111 11.43 11.73 -48.15
N PRO A 112 11.20 12.52 -49.21
CA PRO A 112 11.91 12.36 -50.48
C PRO A 112 13.42 12.57 -50.33
N ILE A 113 14.19 12.06 -51.30
CA ILE A 113 15.64 12.31 -51.39
C ILE A 113 15.86 13.43 -52.40
N ALA A 114 16.29 14.59 -51.91
CA ALA A 114 16.59 15.76 -52.73
C ALA A 114 18.04 15.75 -53.24
N VAL A 115 18.22 15.95 -54.55
CA VAL A 115 19.53 16.03 -55.20
C VAL A 115 19.80 17.46 -55.67
N THR A 116 20.91 18.05 -55.24
CA THR A 116 21.34 19.37 -55.67
C THR A 116 22.49 19.29 -56.66
N LEU A 117 22.57 20.28 -57.55
CA LEU A 117 23.61 20.39 -58.57
C LEU A 117 24.32 21.74 -58.45
N ALA A 118 25.58 21.69 -58.03
CA ALA A 118 26.52 22.80 -58.16
C ALA A 118 27.38 22.62 -59.42
N TYR A 119 27.72 23.70 -60.11
CA TYR A 119 28.65 23.67 -61.24
C TYR A 119 29.41 25.00 -61.38
N GLY A 120 30.62 24.93 -61.92
CA GLY A 120 31.49 26.07 -62.21
C GLY A 120 32.18 25.92 -63.57
N ILE A 121 32.56 27.04 -64.18
CA ILE A 121 33.34 27.03 -65.43
C ILE A 121 34.82 26.93 -65.06
N ARG A 122 35.48 25.87 -65.54
CA ARG A 122 36.89 25.59 -65.25
C ARG A 122 37.77 26.70 -65.85
N GLY A 123 38.56 27.37 -65.01
CA GLY A 123 39.43 28.48 -65.40
C GLY A 123 38.87 29.89 -65.17
N ALA A 124 37.65 30.04 -64.64
CA ALA A 124 37.08 31.36 -64.30
C ALA A 124 37.69 32.00 -63.02
N GLY A 125 38.63 31.34 -62.34
CA GLY A 125 39.13 31.70 -61.01
C GLY A 125 40.59 32.16 -60.93
N THR A 126 41.34 32.25 -62.03
CA THR A 126 42.72 32.75 -62.03
C THR A 126 42.79 34.20 -62.54
N PRO A 127 43.12 35.19 -61.71
CA PRO A 127 43.44 36.53 -62.19
C PRO A 127 44.75 36.44 -62.98
N ARG A 128 44.66 36.43 -64.31
CA ARG A 128 45.83 36.45 -65.19
C ARG A 128 46.53 37.81 -65.07
N THR A 129 47.61 37.85 -64.30
CA THR A 129 48.60 38.93 -64.32
C THR A 129 49.36 38.91 -65.66
N HIS A 130 48.74 39.44 -66.71
CA HIS A 130 49.43 39.82 -67.94
C HIS A 130 48.93 41.19 -68.42
N ARG A 131 49.83 42.16 -68.41
CA ARG A 131 49.66 43.46 -69.08
C ARG A 131 49.74 43.25 -70.59
N THR A 132 48.61 43.40 -71.28
CA THR A 132 48.50 43.95 -72.64
C THR A 132 47.05 44.36 -72.88
N GLU A 133 46.83 45.49 -73.54
CA GLU A 133 45.50 46.03 -73.83
C GLU A 133 44.80 45.18 -74.90
N GLY A 134 43.52 44.83 -74.69
CA GLY A 134 42.71 44.10 -75.66
C GLY A 134 41.66 43.18 -75.02
N GLU A 135 40.38 43.55 -75.15
CA GLU A 135 39.18 42.72 -74.91
C GLU A 135 39.09 41.98 -73.57
N GLY A 136 38.60 42.69 -72.55
CA GLY A 136 38.14 42.07 -71.30
C GLY A 136 36.83 41.29 -71.49
N CYS A 137 36.77 40.06 -70.96
CA CYS A 137 35.50 39.39 -70.71
C CYS A 137 34.76 40.13 -69.58
N LEU A 138 33.80 40.98 -69.95
CA LEU A 138 32.82 41.56 -69.03
C LEU A 138 32.08 40.47 -68.26
N GLU A 139 31.61 40.79 -67.04
CA GLU A 139 31.00 39.82 -66.13
C GLU A 139 30.00 38.88 -66.81
N CYS A 140 30.18 37.58 -66.57
CA CYS A 140 29.05 36.65 -66.65
C CYS A 140 28.01 37.12 -65.63
N PRO A 141 26.76 37.46 -66.04
CA PRO A 141 25.71 37.72 -65.09
C PRO A 141 25.57 36.49 -64.19
N ARG A 142 25.73 36.68 -62.87
CA ARG A 142 25.33 35.63 -61.91
C ARG A 142 23.87 35.33 -62.25
N PRO A 143 23.50 34.07 -62.55
CA PRO A 143 22.10 33.77 -62.80
C PRO A 143 21.30 34.24 -61.59
N PRO A 144 20.13 34.88 -61.78
CA PRO A 144 19.28 35.22 -60.65
C PRO A 144 19.06 33.96 -59.81
N PRO A 145 19.00 34.06 -58.47
CA PRO A 145 18.80 32.91 -57.62
C PRO A 145 17.41 32.33 -57.90
N CYS A 146 17.33 31.41 -58.87
CA CYS A 146 16.13 30.68 -59.14
C CYS A 146 15.79 29.90 -57.88
N VAL A 147 14.58 30.10 -57.34
CA VAL A 147 13.96 29.22 -56.35
C VAL A 147 13.57 27.92 -57.08
N CYS A 148 14.57 27.22 -57.61
CA CYS A 148 14.43 25.88 -58.14
C CYS A 148 14.33 24.96 -56.93
N VAL A 149 13.14 24.40 -56.71
CA VAL A 149 13.00 23.20 -55.88
C VAL A 149 13.97 22.15 -56.46
N PRO A 150 14.89 21.59 -55.64
CA PRO A 150 15.82 20.59 -56.14
C PRO A 150 15.02 19.36 -56.64
N PRO A 151 15.47 18.67 -57.69
CA PRO A 151 14.85 17.42 -58.12
C PRO A 151 14.86 16.43 -56.94
N GLN A 152 13.70 15.84 -56.70
CA GLN A 152 13.43 14.91 -55.61
C GLN A 152 12.97 13.56 -56.19
N VAL A 153 13.42 12.47 -55.59
CA VAL A 153 12.87 11.13 -55.80
C VAL A 153 12.07 10.74 -54.56
N HIS A 154 10.86 10.25 -54.75
CA HIS A 154 9.94 9.90 -53.67
C HIS A 154 9.98 8.40 -53.38
N PHE A 155 9.76 8.00 -52.13
CA PHE A 155 9.51 6.60 -51.80
C PHE A 155 8.09 6.21 -52.22
N LEU A 156 7.90 4.95 -52.63
CA LEU A 156 6.59 4.40 -52.89
C LEU A 156 5.85 4.22 -51.55
N LYS A 157 4.87 5.10 -51.29
CA LYS A 157 4.09 5.14 -50.05
C LYS A 157 3.09 3.99 -49.98
N GLN A 158 3.58 2.80 -49.63
CA GLN A 158 2.76 1.64 -49.27
C GLN A 158 2.13 1.85 -47.88
N GLY A 159 0.94 1.27 -47.64
CA GLY A 159 0.25 1.37 -46.35
C GLY A 159 -0.43 2.73 -46.06
N CYS A 160 -0.40 3.65 -47.04
CA CYS A 160 -1.07 4.95 -46.99
C CYS A 160 -2.25 4.99 -47.98
N GLY A 161 -3.24 5.84 -47.70
CA GLY A 161 -4.49 5.97 -48.46
C GLY A 161 -4.35 6.24 -49.96
N ASP A 162 -5.49 6.32 -50.65
CA ASP A 162 -5.53 6.56 -52.11
C ASP A 162 -4.90 7.91 -52.51
N ASP A 163 -4.93 8.90 -51.62
CA ASP A 163 -4.30 10.23 -51.76
C ASP A 163 -2.77 10.21 -51.60
N LYS A 164 -2.19 9.09 -51.14
CA LYS A 164 -0.77 8.93 -50.82
C LYS A 164 -0.29 9.92 -49.75
N ILE A 165 -1.15 10.24 -48.79
CA ILE A 165 -0.80 10.90 -47.53
C ILE A 165 -0.95 9.87 -46.43
N CYS A 166 0.05 9.72 -45.56
CA CYS A 166 0.06 8.66 -44.54
C CYS A 166 -0.47 9.27 -43.25
N GLN A 167 -1.78 9.17 -43.00
CA GLN A 167 -2.44 9.81 -41.86
C GLN A 167 -2.61 8.82 -40.70
N SER A 168 -1.72 8.84 -39.70
CA SER A 168 -1.75 7.89 -38.59
C SER A 168 -2.66 8.34 -37.45
N ASN A 169 -3.06 7.40 -36.60
CA ASN A 169 -3.82 7.69 -35.38
C ASN A 169 -3.26 6.90 -34.19
N LEU A 170 -2.01 7.22 -33.82
CA LEU A 170 -1.36 6.69 -32.63
C LEU A 170 -2.04 7.21 -31.36
N GLN A 171 -2.60 6.31 -30.57
CA GLN A 171 -3.28 6.59 -29.30
C GLN A 171 -2.55 5.90 -28.14
N LEU A 172 -2.24 6.64 -27.08
CA LEU A 172 -1.51 6.16 -25.90
C LEU A 172 -2.43 5.89 -24.72
N HIS A 173 -2.32 4.70 -24.15
CA HIS A 173 -2.92 4.33 -22.88
C HIS A 173 -1.83 3.83 -21.93
N PHE A 174 -1.93 4.15 -20.65
CA PHE A 174 -0.94 3.77 -19.64
C PHE A 174 -1.62 3.35 -18.32
N GLN A 175 -0.95 2.48 -17.56
CA GLN A 175 -1.43 2.06 -16.25
C GLN A 175 -0.26 1.67 -15.33
N PHE A 176 -0.21 2.22 -14.12
CA PHE A 176 0.74 1.74 -13.11
C PHE A 176 0.25 0.41 -12.50
N CYS A 177 1.17 -0.53 -12.36
CA CYS A 177 0.93 -1.89 -11.87
C CYS A 177 1.98 -2.28 -10.82
N ALA A 178 1.54 -2.96 -9.76
CA ALA A 178 2.40 -3.68 -8.85
C ALA A 178 2.91 -4.97 -9.51
N ARG A 179 4.18 -5.29 -9.29
CA ARG A 179 4.79 -6.56 -9.75
C ARG A 179 4.72 -7.59 -8.61
N LEU A 180 4.08 -8.73 -8.88
CA LEU A 180 3.93 -9.84 -7.92
C LEU A 180 4.86 -11.02 -8.24
N GLY A 181 5.40 -11.07 -9.46
CA GLY A 181 6.34 -12.08 -9.93
C GLY A 181 7.10 -11.63 -11.19
N ASP A 182 7.61 -12.55 -11.99
CA ASP A 182 8.28 -12.19 -13.25
C ASP A 182 7.33 -11.86 -14.41
N ALA A 183 6.09 -12.38 -14.36
CA ALA A 183 5.05 -12.16 -15.36
C ALA A 183 3.73 -11.60 -14.78
N ASP A 184 3.55 -11.65 -13.45
CA ASP A 184 2.30 -11.23 -12.80
C ASP A 184 2.33 -9.75 -12.44
N PHE A 185 1.52 -8.97 -13.17
CA PHE A 185 1.32 -7.54 -12.98
C PHE A 185 -0.14 -7.25 -12.57
N LEU A 186 -0.33 -6.58 -11.44
CA LEU A 186 -1.64 -6.19 -10.94
C LEU A 186 -1.78 -4.66 -10.97
N PRO A 187 -2.82 -4.08 -11.60
CA PRO A 187 -3.13 -2.66 -11.51
C PRO A 187 -3.06 -2.09 -10.10
N LEU A 188 -2.41 -0.93 -9.95
CA LEU A 188 -2.45 -0.20 -8.68
C LEU A 188 -3.88 0.31 -8.40
N PRO A 189 -4.29 0.36 -7.11
CA PRO A 189 -5.56 0.97 -6.72
C PRO A 189 -5.60 2.44 -7.13
N ARG A 190 -6.78 2.95 -7.49
CA ARG A 190 -6.99 4.35 -7.88
C ARG A 190 -7.70 5.10 -6.75
N GLY A 191 -7.34 6.37 -6.56
CA GLY A 191 -8.04 7.28 -5.66
C GLY A 191 -9.40 7.72 -6.21
N GLU A 192 -10.15 8.50 -5.42
CA GLU A 192 -11.42 9.12 -5.85
C GLU A 192 -11.25 10.04 -7.07
N ASP A 193 -10.05 10.59 -7.26
CA ASP A 193 -9.64 11.40 -8.40
C ASP A 193 -9.15 10.59 -9.61
N GLY A 194 -9.19 9.26 -9.53
CA GLY A 194 -8.71 8.34 -10.58
C GLY A 194 -7.20 8.15 -10.64
N THR A 195 -6.40 8.92 -9.89
CA THR A 195 -4.94 8.80 -9.86
C THR A 195 -4.52 7.48 -9.21
N ALA A 196 -3.50 6.81 -9.76
CA ALA A 196 -2.95 5.59 -9.17
C ALA A 196 -2.30 5.87 -7.80
N ILE A 197 -2.48 4.97 -6.84
CA ILE A 197 -1.90 5.04 -5.50
C ILE A 197 -0.82 3.97 -5.39
N PHE A 198 0.44 4.41 -5.29
CA PHE A 198 1.59 3.54 -5.04
C PHE A 198 1.86 3.48 -3.54
N ALA A 199 1.50 2.36 -2.92
CA ALA A 199 1.84 2.07 -1.53
C ALA A 199 3.30 1.59 -1.44
N MET A 200 4.20 2.47 -1.01
CA MET A 200 5.57 2.12 -0.68
C MET A 200 5.59 1.15 0.52
N SER A 201 6.01 -0.07 0.22
CA SER A 201 6.31 -1.15 1.18
C SER A 201 7.76 -1.62 0.94
N ASP A 202 7.94 -2.89 0.62
CA ASP A 202 9.15 -3.66 0.37
C ASP A 202 9.40 -3.91 -1.13
N GLN A 203 8.49 -3.44 -1.99
CA GLN A 203 8.58 -3.55 -3.44
C GLN A 203 9.73 -2.69 -4.00
N LYS A 204 10.68 -3.35 -4.66
CA LYS A 204 11.90 -2.73 -5.23
C LYS A 204 11.67 -2.06 -6.59
N ASP A 205 10.55 -2.35 -7.21
CA ASP A 205 10.15 -1.88 -8.52
C ASP A 205 8.64 -1.67 -8.62
N VAL A 206 8.24 -0.86 -9.60
CA VAL A 206 6.86 -0.68 -10.05
C VAL A 206 6.84 -0.81 -11.57
N ALA A 207 5.77 -1.38 -12.12
CA ALA A 207 5.59 -1.48 -13.55
C ALA A 207 4.71 -0.35 -14.07
N LEU A 208 5.06 0.21 -15.23
CA LEU A 208 4.20 1.06 -16.02
C LEU A 208 3.81 0.28 -17.28
N GLU A 209 2.57 -0.20 -17.32
CA GLU A 209 1.96 -0.75 -18.53
C GLU A 209 1.78 0.37 -19.54
N ILE A 210 2.21 0.11 -20.77
CA ILE A 210 2.06 0.96 -21.93
C ILE A 210 1.28 0.18 -22.98
N GLN A 211 0.25 0.80 -23.53
CA GLN A 211 -0.52 0.31 -24.66
C GLN A 211 -0.60 1.42 -25.71
N VAL A 212 -0.08 1.17 -26.91
CA VAL A 212 -0.22 2.07 -28.06
C VAL A 212 -1.01 1.37 -29.16
N THR A 213 -1.96 2.08 -29.77
CA THR A 213 -2.78 1.58 -30.88
C THR A 213 -2.72 2.53 -32.07
N ASN A 214 -2.67 1.99 -33.29
CA ASN A 214 -2.85 2.74 -34.53
C ASN A 214 -4.20 2.36 -35.19
N LEU A 215 -5.30 2.62 -34.49
CA LEU A 215 -6.66 2.29 -34.93
C LEU A 215 -7.28 3.50 -35.64
N PRO A 216 -8.13 3.34 -36.67
CA PRO A 216 -8.89 4.46 -37.22
C PRO A 216 -9.75 5.13 -36.14
N SER A 217 -9.88 6.46 -36.17
CA SER A 217 -10.72 7.21 -35.23
C SER A 217 -12.20 6.84 -35.34
N ASP A 218 -12.66 6.53 -36.56
CA ASP A 218 -13.99 5.99 -36.80
C ASP A 218 -13.90 4.61 -37.50
N PRO A 219 -14.32 3.52 -36.84
CA PRO A 219 -14.40 2.19 -37.45
C PRO A 219 -15.31 2.10 -38.68
N ALA A 220 -16.27 3.02 -38.85
CA ALA A 220 -17.13 3.09 -40.02
C ALA A 220 -16.47 3.79 -41.23
N GLU A 221 -15.52 4.69 -40.98
CA GLU A 221 -14.77 5.43 -42.01
C GLU A 221 -13.25 5.18 -41.90
N PRO A 222 -12.77 3.92 -42.00
CA PRO A 222 -11.38 3.58 -41.72
C PRO A 222 -10.38 4.21 -42.70
N GLN A 223 -10.82 4.71 -43.85
CA GLN A 223 -9.94 5.38 -44.82
C GLN A 223 -9.64 6.86 -44.46
N ARG A 224 -10.27 7.40 -43.41
CA ARG A 224 -10.09 8.80 -42.99
C ARG A 224 -8.79 9.04 -42.22
N ASP A 225 -8.33 8.06 -41.45
CA ASP A 225 -7.10 8.09 -40.65
C ASP A 225 -6.69 6.66 -40.23
N GLY A 226 -5.61 6.55 -39.45
CA GLY A 226 -5.08 5.26 -38.99
C GLY A 226 -4.31 4.48 -40.05
N ASP A 227 -3.74 5.16 -41.06
CA ASP A 227 -2.74 4.60 -41.98
C ASP A 227 -1.47 4.17 -41.24
N ASP A 228 -0.58 3.46 -41.95
CA ASP A 228 0.71 3.03 -41.44
C ASP A 228 1.55 4.19 -40.85
N ALA A 229 1.92 4.07 -39.57
CA ALA A 229 2.68 5.06 -38.84
C ALA A 229 4.19 4.77 -38.97
N HIS A 230 4.91 5.58 -39.75
CA HIS A 230 6.33 5.39 -40.02
C HIS A 230 7.22 6.00 -38.93
N GLU A 231 8.37 5.39 -38.66
CA GLU A 231 9.24 5.73 -37.52
C GLU A 231 8.45 5.93 -36.20
N ALA A 232 7.48 5.07 -35.90
CA ALA A 232 6.64 5.19 -34.71
C ALA A 232 7.45 4.88 -33.44
N LEU A 233 7.60 5.88 -32.57
CA LEU A 233 8.46 5.87 -31.39
C LEU A 233 7.70 6.39 -30.16
N LEU A 234 7.89 5.73 -29.02
CA LEU A 234 7.56 6.28 -27.71
C LEU A 234 8.83 6.74 -27.00
N THR A 235 8.89 8.01 -26.61
CA THR A 235 9.89 8.54 -25.70
C THR A 235 9.26 8.66 -24.31
N ALA A 236 9.82 7.98 -23.31
CA ALA A 236 9.39 8.10 -21.92
C ALA A 236 10.50 8.72 -21.06
N THR A 237 10.16 9.76 -20.32
CA THR A 237 11.07 10.52 -19.45
C THR A 237 10.67 10.31 -17.99
N PHE A 238 11.64 9.90 -17.17
CA PHE A 238 11.42 9.48 -15.79
C PHE A 238 11.99 10.50 -14.79
N PRO A 239 11.32 10.70 -13.64
CA PRO A 239 11.84 11.52 -12.57
C PRO A 239 13.00 10.78 -11.86
N PRO A 240 13.94 11.49 -11.20
CA PRO A 240 15.12 10.87 -10.58
C PRO A 240 14.78 9.89 -9.45
N GLU A 241 13.57 9.99 -8.86
CA GLU A 241 13.05 9.07 -7.86
C GLU A 241 12.69 7.69 -8.45
N LEU A 242 12.45 7.60 -9.77
CA LEU A 242 11.84 6.45 -10.43
C LEU A 242 12.53 6.03 -11.75
N PRO A 243 13.86 5.81 -11.76
CA PRO A 243 14.59 5.53 -13.00
C PRO A 243 14.22 4.20 -13.64
N TYR A 244 14.30 4.14 -14.97
CA TYR A 244 14.09 2.93 -15.76
C TYR A 244 15.06 1.80 -15.37
N SER A 245 14.54 0.59 -15.27
CA SER A 245 15.30 -0.62 -14.93
C SER A 245 15.28 -1.67 -16.03
N ALA A 246 14.11 -2.01 -16.59
CA ALA A 246 13.99 -3.08 -17.59
C ALA A 246 12.71 -2.98 -18.44
N LEU A 247 12.70 -3.68 -19.56
CA LEU A 247 11.52 -3.93 -20.39
C LEU A 247 10.96 -5.33 -20.09
N ARG A 248 9.63 -5.47 -20.11
CA ARG A 248 8.93 -6.77 -20.15
C ARG A 248 7.86 -6.75 -21.25
N PRO A 249 7.80 -7.76 -22.14
CA PRO A 249 6.72 -7.87 -23.11
C PRO A 249 5.39 -8.15 -22.40
N TYR A 250 4.26 -7.76 -23.00
CA TYR A 250 2.95 -8.09 -22.45
C TYR A 250 2.62 -9.58 -22.60
N ASP A 251 2.91 -10.14 -23.77
CA ASP A 251 2.71 -11.56 -24.07
C ASP A 251 3.97 -12.16 -24.69
N GLY A 252 4.32 -13.40 -24.30
CA GLY A 252 5.59 -14.05 -24.68
C GLY A 252 5.68 -14.49 -26.16
N ARG A 253 4.66 -14.15 -26.96
CA ARG A 253 4.52 -14.50 -28.38
C ARG A 253 4.56 -13.30 -29.32
N ASP A 254 4.37 -12.09 -28.79
CA ASP A 254 4.39 -10.88 -29.60
C ASP A 254 5.83 -10.49 -29.98
N LYS A 255 5.95 -9.79 -31.11
CA LYS A 255 7.25 -9.30 -31.59
C LYS A 255 7.77 -8.27 -30.58
N PRO A 256 8.94 -8.49 -29.94
CA PRO A 256 9.38 -7.65 -28.84
C PRO A 256 9.68 -6.22 -29.31
N VAL A 257 9.12 -5.25 -28.59
CA VAL A 257 9.48 -3.84 -28.69
C VAL A 257 10.96 -3.70 -28.31
N VAL A 258 11.70 -2.86 -29.04
CA VAL A 258 13.10 -2.56 -28.73
C VAL A 258 13.14 -1.20 -28.06
N CYS A 259 13.62 -1.16 -26.82
CA CYS A 259 13.76 0.07 -26.03
C CYS A 259 15.23 0.35 -25.72
N LEU A 260 15.69 1.56 -26.01
CA LEU A 260 17.05 2.05 -25.74
C LEU A 260 16.97 3.12 -24.64
N ALA A 261 17.60 2.85 -23.49
CA ALA A 261 17.66 3.78 -22.37
C ALA A 261 18.98 4.55 -22.36
N ASN A 262 18.94 5.78 -21.85
CA ASN A 262 20.15 6.55 -21.57
C ASN A 262 20.93 5.96 -20.37
N GLN A 263 22.19 6.38 -20.20
CA GLN A 263 23.09 5.81 -19.16
C GLN A 263 22.55 5.96 -17.72
N ASN A 264 21.70 6.95 -17.47
CA ASN A 264 21.13 7.26 -16.15
C ASN A 264 19.74 6.64 -15.92
N GLY A 265 19.15 5.98 -16.91
CA GLY A 265 17.76 5.48 -16.85
C GLY A 265 16.70 6.58 -16.74
N SER A 266 17.03 7.85 -17.03
CA SER A 266 16.09 8.98 -16.93
C SER A 266 15.26 9.19 -18.19
N GLN A 267 15.64 8.54 -19.31
CA GLN A 267 14.90 8.59 -20.57
C GLN A 267 15.08 7.27 -21.31
N VAL A 268 14.01 6.78 -21.92
CA VAL A 268 14.00 5.60 -22.80
C VAL A 268 13.24 5.89 -24.09
N GLU A 269 13.77 5.40 -25.21
CA GLU A 269 13.17 5.47 -26.53
C GLU A 269 12.78 4.06 -26.98
N CYS A 270 11.50 3.82 -27.23
CA CYS A 270 10.93 2.52 -27.55
C CYS A 270 10.37 2.51 -28.98
N GLU A 271 10.92 1.64 -29.83
CA GLU A 271 10.53 1.47 -31.24
C GLU A 271 9.25 0.63 -31.34
N LEU A 272 8.13 1.28 -31.65
CA LEU A 272 6.80 0.66 -31.72
C LEU A 272 6.57 -0.07 -33.07
N GLY A 273 7.21 0.42 -34.13
CA GLY A 273 7.18 -0.18 -35.45
C GLY A 273 7.65 0.77 -36.54
N ASN A 274 8.16 0.22 -37.64
CA ASN A 274 8.52 1.02 -38.81
C ASN A 274 8.14 0.33 -40.14
N PRO A 275 6.88 0.46 -40.59
CA PRO A 275 5.78 1.15 -39.92
C PRO A 275 5.13 0.35 -38.78
N MET A 276 4.48 1.04 -37.85
CA MET A 276 3.43 0.48 -37.02
C MET A 276 2.13 0.48 -37.83
N LYS A 277 1.70 -0.70 -38.27
CA LYS A 277 0.65 -0.85 -39.28
C LYS A 277 -0.72 -0.34 -38.84
N ARG A 278 -1.56 0.00 -39.81
CA ARG A 278 -3.00 0.20 -39.64
C ARG A 278 -3.63 -0.95 -38.83
N GLY A 279 -4.36 -0.59 -37.78
CA GLY A 279 -5.01 -1.53 -36.85
C GLY A 279 -4.07 -2.24 -35.88
N ALA A 280 -2.77 -1.94 -35.87
CA ALA A 280 -1.84 -2.56 -34.94
C ALA A 280 -2.03 -2.06 -33.50
N GLN A 281 -1.78 -2.96 -32.54
CA GLN A 281 -1.73 -2.66 -31.12
C GLN A 281 -0.44 -3.25 -30.55
N VAL A 282 0.23 -2.47 -29.71
CA VAL A 282 1.49 -2.85 -29.04
C VAL A 282 1.32 -2.65 -27.54
N ARG A 283 1.65 -3.68 -26.75
CA ARG A 283 1.58 -3.64 -25.27
C ARG A 283 2.89 -4.13 -24.66
N PHE A 284 3.35 -3.45 -23.62
CA PHE A 284 4.54 -3.84 -22.86
C PHE A 284 4.55 -3.15 -21.49
N PHE A 285 5.43 -3.61 -20.60
CA PHE A 285 5.65 -3.02 -19.29
C PHE A 285 7.07 -2.43 -19.20
N LEU A 286 7.16 -1.17 -18.80
CA LEU A 286 8.39 -0.54 -18.38
C LEU A 286 8.55 -0.75 -16.87
N ILE A 287 9.61 -1.46 -16.46
CA ILE A 287 9.93 -1.72 -15.06
C ILE A 287 10.79 -0.57 -14.54
N LEU A 288 10.33 0.08 -13.48
CA LEU A 288 10.92 1.29 -12.92
C LEU A 288 11.37 1.01 -11.48
N SER A 289 12.58 1.45 -11.12
CA SER A 289 13.18 1.22 -9.81
C SER A 289 12.62 2.17 -8.76
N THR A 290 12.21 1.67 -7.60
CA THR A 290 11.68 2.50 -6.50
C THR A 290 12.76 3.02 -5.56
N LEU A 291 14.04 2.70 -5.82
CA LEU A 291 15.18 3.02 -4.95
C LEU A 291 15.44 4.53 -4.76
N GLY A 292 14.98 5.37 -5.70
CA GLY A 292 15.12 6.83 -5.60
C GLY A 292 14.00 7.50 -4.79
N ILE A 293 12.90 6.80 -4.49
CA ILE A 293 11.75 7.38 -3.80
C ILE A 293 12.10 7.58 -2.32
N THR A 294 11.95 8.82 -1.84
CA THR A 294 12.20 9.20 -0.44
C THR A 294 10.90 9.47 0.32
N ILE A 295 10.99 9.64 1.64
CA ILE A 295 9.86 9.98 2.52
C ILE A 295 9.16 11.30 2.11
N GLN A 296 9.87 12.22 1.45
CA GLN A 296 9.34 13.51 0.98
C GLN A 296 8.63 13.41 -0.38
N THR A 297 8.73 12.29 -1.08
CA THR A 297 8.15 12.11 -2.42
C THR A 297 6.65 11.91 -2.30
N THR A 298 5.86 12.85 -2.80
CA THR A 298 4.38 12.80 -2.76
C THR A 298 3.76 12.23 -4.02
N ASP A 299 4.41 12.45 -5.16
CA ASP A 299 3.90 12.08 -6.47
C ASP A 299 5.05 11.69 -7.39
N LEU A 300 4.74 10.75 -8.26
CA LEU A 300 5.58 10.26 -9.34
C LEU A 300 4.93 10.75 -10.64
N ALA A 301 5.71 11.38 -11.50
CA ALA A 301 5.26 11.90 -12.79
C ALA A 301 6.21 11.40 -13.88
N VAL A 302 5.72 10.51 -14.74
CA VAL A 302 6.44 10.01 -15.92
C VAL A 302 5.84 10.68 -17.15
N GLU A 303 6.66 11.35 -17.95
CA GLU A 303 6.22 12.00 -19.19
C GLU A 303 6.36 11.01 -20.35
N LEU A 304 5.31 10.88 -21.16
CA LEU A 304 5.20 9.93 -22.26
C LEU A 304 4.86 10.70 -23.55
N ALA A 305 5.78 10.73 -24.50
CA ALA A 305 5.62 11.43 -25.78
C ALA A 305 5.67 10.42 -26.94
N LEU A 306 4.62 10.40 -27.76
CA LEU A 306 4.60 9.66 -29.01
C LEU A 306 5.14 10.52 -30.16
N SER A 307 5.86 9.91 -31.08
CA SER A 307 6.33 10.57 -32.31
C SER A 307 6.29 9.62 -33.51
N THR A 308 6.12 10.19 -34.69
CA THR A 308 6.09 9.51 -35.99
C THR A 308 6.40 10.52 -37.09
N ILE A 309 6.83 10.05 -38.26
CA ILE A 309 6.97 10.87 -39.47
C ILE A 309 5.73 10.83 -40.39
N SER A 310 4.71 10.04 -40.03
CA SER A 310 3.38 10.10 -40.64
C SER A 310 2.64 11.37 -40.17
N GLU A 311 1.63 11.81 -40.93
CA GLU A 311 0.85 13.01 -40.58
C GLU A 311 -0.13 12.70 -39.45
N GLN A 312 0.10 13.30 -38.27
CA GLN A 312 -0.82 13.24 -37.15
C GLN A 312 -0.71 14.52 -36.30
N PRO A 313 -1.71 15.43 -36.34
CA PRO A 313 -1.74 16.59 -35.44
C PRO A 313 -2.11 16.17 -34.01
N GLY A 314 -1.68 16.94 -33.01
CA GLY A 314 -2.10 16.75 -31.61
C GLY A 314 -1.38 15.64 -30.83
N LEU A 315 -0.17 15.24 -31.26
CA LEU A 315 0.72 14.37 -30.47
C LEU A 315 1.36 15.14 -29.30
N GLU A 316 0.54 15.52 -28.31
CA GLU A 316 1.00 16.18 -27.09
C GLU A 316 1.56 15.17 -26.06
N PRO A 317 2.63 15.51 -25.30
CA PRO A 317 3.13 14.66 -24.22
C PRO A 317 2.10 14.46 -23.11
N VAL A 318 1.96 13.21 -22.66
CA VAL A 318 1.02 12.81 -21.60
C VAL A 318 1.78 12.47 -20.33
N VAL A 319 1.37 13.02 -19.19
CA VAL A 319 2.04 12.77 -17.89
C VAL A 319 1.28 11.71 -17.09
N ALA A 320 1.87 10.52 -17.00
CA ALA A 320 1.41 9.45 -16.14
C ALA A 320 1.74 9.76 -14.67
N ARG A 321 0.70 10.00 -13.85
CA ARG A 321 0.83 10.35 -12.42
C ARG A 321 0.45 9.19 -11.51
N ALA A 322 1.24 8.99 -10.46
CA ALA A 322 0.89 8.16 -9.30
C ALA A 322 1.17 8.93 -8.00
N ARG A 323 0.26 8.85 -7.02
CA ARG A 323 0.49 9.36 -5.66
C ARG A 323 1.26 8.33 -4.86
N VAL A 324 2.34 8.73 -4.23
CA VAL A 324 3.08 7.86 -3.28
C VAL A 324 2.36 7.90 -1.94
N VAL A 325 2.17 6.74 -1.34
CA VAL A 325 1.70 6.58 0.05
C VAL A 325 2.68 5.67 0.77
N ILE A 326 3.09 6.04 1.97
CA ILE A 326 4.01 5.24 2.80
C ILE A 326 3.18 4.54 3.87
N GLU A 327 3.05 3.21 3.75
CA GLU A 327 2.37 2.41 4.77
C GLU A 327 3.31 2.17 5.95
N LEU A 328 2.89 2.56 7.16
CA LEU A 328 3.62 2.27 8.39
C LEU A 328 3.28 0.85 8.90
N PRO A 329 4.25 -0.08 9.01
CA PRO A 329 4.04 -1.43 9.53
C PRO A 329 4.03 -1.46 11.07
N LEU A 330 3.19 -0.60 11.66
CA LEU A 330 2.88 -0.56 13.08
C LEU A 330 1.68 -1.45 13.36
N SER A 331 1.77 -2.32 14.37
CA SER A 331 0.62 -3.11 14.84
C SER A 331 0.40 -2.92 16.33
N VAL A 332 -0.86 -2.71 16.72
CA VAL A 332 -1.27 -2.42 18.10
C VAL A 332 -2.01 -3.62 18.67
N THR A 333 -1.54 -4.14 19.81
CA THR A 333 -2.21 -5.20 20.57
C THR A 333 -2.49 -4.73 21.99
N GLY A 334 -3.52 -5.25 22.64
CA GLY A 334 -3.92 -4.83 23.98
C GLY A 334 -4.55 -5.96 24.78
N VAL A 335 -4.23 -6.02 26.07
CA VAL A 335 -4.70 -7.05 27.02
C VAL A 335 -5.13 -6.39 28.33
N ALA A 336 -6.20 -6.90 28.95
CA ALA A 336 -6.62 -6.53 30.29
C ALA A 336 -6.24 -7.62 31.30
N VAL A 337 -5.68 -7.22 32.44
CA VAL A 337 -5.19 -8.10 33.50
C VAL A 337 -5.78 -7.64 34.84
N PRO A 338 -6.69 -8.42 35.47
CA PRO A 338 -7.36 -9.61 34.91
C PRO A 338 -8.39 -9.22 33.80
N PRO A 339 -8.72 -10.14 32.88
CA PRO A 339 -9.73 -9.90 31.83
C PRO A 339 -11.18 -10.04 32.34
N ARG A 340 -11.35 -10.52 33.58
CA ARG A 340 -12.64 -10.63 34.27
C ARG A 340 -12.57 -9.88 35.58
N LEU A 341 -13.60 -9.09 35.86
CA LEU A 341 -13.75 -8.32 37.09
C LEU A 341 -15.05 -8.70 37.79
N PHE A 342 -15.05 -8.58 39.11
CA PHE A 342 -16.23 -8.74 39.95
C PHE A 342 -16.57 -7.41 40.62
N PHE A 343 -17.85 -7.12 40.85
CA PHE A 343 -18.29 -5.97 41.64
C PHE A 343 -19.13 -6.41 42.84
N GLY A 344 -18.95 -5.73 43.97
CA GLY A 344 -19.54 -6.09 45.26
C GLY A 344 -19.23 -5.06 46.34
N GLY A 345 -19.61 -5.36 47.58
CA GLY A 345 -19.40 -4.48 48.74
C GLY A 345 -20.52 -3.48 48.97
N VAL A 346 -20.20 -2.32 49.55
CA VAL A 346 -21.16 -1.29 49.98
C VAL A 346 -21.07 -0.07 49.05
N VAL A 347 -22.21 0.52 48.71
CA VAL A 347 -22.25 1.75 47.89
C VAL A 347 -21.64 2.91 48.67
N LEU A 348 -20.50 3.41 48.19
CA LEU A 348 -19.84 4.62 48.70
C LEU A 348 -20.01 5.75 47.68
N GLY A 349 -20.51 6.91 48.16
CA GLY A 349 -20.57 8.12 47.35
C GLY A 349 -19.17 8.71 47.11
N GLU A 350 -18.99 9.42 45.99
CA GLU A 350 -17.71 9.97 45.52
C GLU A 350 -16.91 10.71 46.60
N SER A 351 -17.56 11.60 47.36
CA SER A 351 -16.92 12.40 48.42
C SER A 351 -16.44 11.59 49.65
N ALA A 352 -16.85 10.32 49.78
CA ALA A 352 -16.41 9.43 50.84
C ALA A 352 -15.20 8.56 50.45
N VAL A 353 -14.87 8.46 49.15
CA VAL A 353 -13.75 7.66 48.64
C VAL A 353 -12.44 8.42 48.83
N LYS A 354 -11.48 7.83 49.55
CA LYS A 354 -10.16 8.46 49.84
C LYS A 354 -8.96 7.60 49.44
N ARG A 355 -9.12 6.27 49.39
CA ARG A 355 -8.11 5.30 48.96
C ARG A 355 -8.57 4.56 47.72
N GLU A 356 -7.64 4.11 46.89
CA GLU A 356 -7.98 3.36 45.68
C GLU A 356 -8.76 2.06 45.97
N THR A 357 -8.44 1.35 47.06
CA THR A 357 -9.12 0.13 47.51
C THR A 357 -10.62 0.32 47.78
N GLN A 358 -11.08 1.55 48.03
CA GLN A 358 -12.49 1.88 48.27
C GLN A 358 -13.31 2.09 46.99
N VAL A 359 -12.66 2.16 45.82
CA VAL A 359 -13.34 2.31 44.52
C VAL A 359 -13.97 0.98 44.07
N GLY A 360 -13.20 -0.11 44.21
CA GLY A 360 -13.58 -1.45 43.76
C GLY A 360 -12.42 -2.24 43.16
N SER A 361 -12.74 -3.18 42.26
CA SER A 361 -11.79 -4.16 41.73
C SER A 361 -10.72 -3.55 40.83
N ALA A 362 -9.45 -3.95 41.00
CA ALA A 362 -8.32 -3.44 40.23
C ALA A 362 -8.22 -4.05 38.83
N VAL A 363 -7.81 -3.25 37.84
CA VAL A 363 -7.51 -3.70 36.49
C VAL A 363 -6.31 -2.94 35.90
N ARG A 364 -5.47 -3.65 35.18
CA ARG A 364 -4.34 -3.12 34.41
C ARG A 364 -4.54 -3.45 32.94
N PHE A 365 -4.43 -2.44 32.08
CA PHE A 365 -4.40 -2.60 30.65
C PHE A 365 -2.96 -2.46 30.16
N GLU A 366 -2.52 -3.41 29.34
CA GLU A 366 -1.21 -3.42 28.72
C GLU A 366 -1.40 -3.33 27.21
N VAL A 367 -0.97 -2.21 26.61
CA VAL A 367 -1.10 -1.96 25.18
C VAL A 367 0.30 -1.92 24.57
N THR A 368 0.58 -2.89 23.69
CA THR A 368 1.86 -2.99 22.99
C THR A 368 1.72 -2.45 21.58
N VAL A 369 2.53 -1.45 21.23
CA VAL A 369 2.72 -0.97 19.86
C VAL A 369 4.02 -1.57 19.35
N SER A 370 3.94 -2.45 18.35
CA SER A 370 5.11 -3.08 17.74
C SER A 370 5.39 -2.51 16.34
N ASN A 371 6.66 -2.24 16.05
CA ASN A 371 7.14 -1.86 14.73
C ASN A 371 7.74 -3.09 14.06
N ARG A 372 7.19 -3.51 12.90
CA ARG A 372 7.71 -4.62 12.11
C ARG A 372 8.62 -4.18 10.97
N GLY A 373 8.70 -2.87 10.70
CA GLY A 373 9.56 -2.29 9.68
C GLY A 373 10.86 -1.72 10.23
N PRO A 374 11.64 -0.98 9.41
CA PRO A 374 12.82 -0.27 9.87
C PRO A 374 12.46 0.75 10.97
N SER A 375 13.39 1.02 11.89
CA SER A 375 13.18 2.04 12.92
C SER A 375 13.23 3.44 12.30
N LEU A 376 12.05 4.02 12.10
CA LEU A 376 11.88 5.37 11.58
C LEU A 376 12.22 6.39 12.67
N LYS A 377 13.49 6.81 12.69
CA LYS A 377 14.04 7.85 13.58
C LYS A 377 13.31 9.20 13.48
N THR A 378 12.45 9.38 12.48
CA THR A 378 11.70 10.59 12.14
C THR A 378 10.19 10.35 12.00
N LEU A 379 9.61 9.44 12.80
CA LEU A 379 8.17 9.48 13.06
C LEU A 379 7.85 10.84 13.70
N GLY A 380 7.33 11.77 12.88
CA GLY A 380 6.76 13.04 13.38
C GLY A 380 5.68 12.76 14.42
N SER A 381 5.47 13.70 15.35
CA SER A 381 4.67 13.56 16.58
C SER A 381 3.58 12.46 16.54
N ALA A 382 3.96 11.26 16.96
CA ALA A 382 3.07 10.12 17.06
C ALA A 382 2.45 10.08 18.45
N PHE A 383 1.20 9.64 18.55
CA PHE A 383 0.46 9.53 19.81
C PHE A 383 -0.27 8.20 19.87
N LEU A 384 -0.08 7.46 20.95
CA LEU A 384 -0.97 6.37 21.34
C LEU A 384 -2.15 7.00 22.08
N THR A 385 -3.35 6.85 21.53
CA THR A 385 -4.59 7.31 22.15
C THR A 385 -5.33 6.12 22.75
N LEU A 386 -5.57 6.16 24.06
CA LEU A 386 -6.41 5.20 24.78
C LEU A 386 -7.76 5.86 25.10
N LEU A 387 -8.85 5.32 24.55
CA LEU A 387 -10.22 5.73 24.88
C LEU A 387 -10.68 4.96 26.11
N TRP A 388 -10.82 5.66 27.22
CA TRP A 388 -11.10 5.12 28.54
C TRP A 388 -12.57 5.34 28.94
N PRO A 389 -13.41 4.29 29.07
CA PRO A 389 -14.82 4.39 29.49
C PRO A 389 -14.93 4.89 30.93
N HIS A 390 -15.14 6.18 31.09
CA HIS A 390 -15.02 6.88 32.37
C HIS A 390 -16.34 6.98 33.11
N GLU A 391 -17.40 7.35 32.39
CA GLU A 391 -18.74 7.61 32.92
C GLU A 391 -19.81 6.92 32.07
N THR A 392 -20.95 6.65 32.70
CA THR A 392 -22.22 6.38 32.01
C THR A 392 -22.77 7.65 31.34
N SER A 393 -23.78 7.51 30.47
CA SER A 393 -24.56 8.65 29.96
C SER A 393 -25.11 9.56 31.07
N ASN A 394 -25.36 8.98 32.26
CA ASN A 394 -25.98 9.59 33.43
C ASN A 394 -24.95 10.29 34.35
N GLY A 395 -23.65 10.29 33.99
CA GLY A 395 -22.59 10.92 34.78
C GLY A 395 -22.10 10.11 35.99
N LYS A 396 -22.54 8.85 36.14
CA LYS A 396 -21.98 7.93 37.15
C LYS A 396 -20.68 7.29 36.64
N TRP A 397 -19.66 7.24 37.48
CA TRP A 397 -18.35 6.63 37.22
C TRP A 397 -18.45 5.15 36.81
N LEU A 398 -17.67 4.72 35.82
CA LEU A 398 -17.54 3.32 35.40
C LEU A 398 -16.16 2.77 35.78
N LEU A 399 -15.12 3.36 35.19
CA LEU A 399 -13.74 2.95 35.35
C LEU A 399 -12.89 4.15 35.77
N TYR A 400 -12.29 4.07 36.95
CA TYR A 400 -11.49 5.13 37.53
C TYR A 400 -10.02 5.00 37.10
N PRO A 401 -9.43 5.98 36.39
CA PRO A 401 -8.02 5.93 35.98
C PRO A 401 -7.09 6.35 37.13
N LEU A 402 -6.15 5.47 37.51
CA LEU A 402 -5.17 5.73 38.57
C LEU A 402 -3.82 6.22 38.01
N HIS A 403 -3.25 5.50 37.04
CA HIS A 403 -1.91 5.78 36.53
C HIS A 403 -1.76 5.32 35.08
N LEU A 404 -1.14 6.13 34.22
CA LEU A 404 -0.85 5.79 32.82
C LEU A 404 0.59 6.19 32.48
N GLU A 405 1.40 5.22 32.09
CA GLU A 405 2.80 5.40 31.71
C GLU A 405 3.13 4.64 30.43
N LEU A 406 3.81 5.29 29.48
CA LEU A 406 4.27 4.70 28.23
C LEU A 406 5.78 4.44 28.30
N ALA A 407 6.19 3.18 28.34
CA ALA A 407 7.58 2.76 28.25
C ALA A 407 7.97 2.48 26.79
N ALA A 408 8.97 3.19 26.26
CA ALA A 408 9.42 3.09 24.87
C ALA A 408 10.96 2.99 24.80
N PRO A 409 11.54 1.79 24.97
CA PRO A 409 13.00 1.61 24.97
C PRO A 409 13.65 2.06 23.65
N PRO A 410 14.82 2.72 23.69
CA PRO A 410 15.67 2.99 24.86
C PRO A 410 15.34 4.27 25.65
N GLY A 411 14.21 4.93 25.37
CA GLY A 411 13.80 6.17 26.04
C GLY A 411 13.22 5.98 27.46
N PRO A 412 13.18 7.05 28.27
CA PRO A 412 12.53 7.02 29.58
C PRO A 412 11.00 6.89 29.46
N PRO A 413 10.31 6.36 30.50
CA PRO A 413 8.86 6.31 30.53
C PRO A 413 8.26 7.71 30.41
N THR A 414 7.20 7.85 29.61
CA THR A 414 6.58 9.14 29.33
C THR A 414 5.12 9.16 29.83
N ALA A 415 4.75 10.25 30.51
CA ALA A 415 3.40 10.45 31.02
C ALA A 415 2.40 10.77 29.90
N CYS A 416 1.16 10.31 30.06
CA CYS A 416 0.05 10.61 29.17
C CYS A 416 -0.71 11.89 29.61
N SER A 417 -1.43 12.51 28.67
CA SER A 417 -2.30 13.66 28.92
C SER A 417 -3.76 13.33 28.58
N PRO A 418 -4.77 13.72 29.39
CA PRO A 418 -4.67 14.44 30.67
C PRO A 418 -4.04 13.56 31.78
N PRO A 419 -3.62 14.15 32.93
CA PRO A 419 -3.14 13.38 34.06
C PRO A 419 -4.23 12.47 34.63
N ALA A 420 -3.84 11.26 35.04
CA ALA A 420 -4.71 10.31 35.73
C ALA A 420 -4.96 10.69 37.20
N ASN A 421 -5.82 9.94 37.89
CA ASN A 421 -6.23 10.14 39.28
C ASN A 421 -6.82 11.54 39.59
N PRO A 422 -7.93 11.95 38.94
CA PRO A 422 -8.52 13.28 39.10
C PRO A 422 -8.95 13.60 40.55
N LEU A 423 -9.45 12.61 41.30
CA LEU A 423 -9.82 12.74 42.73
C LEU A 423 -8.62 12.70 43.68
N ARG A 424 -7.39 12.51 43.17
CA ARG A 424 -6.14 12.43 43.93
C ARG A 424 -6.20 11.41 45.09
N LEU A 425 -6.81 10.26 44.82
CA LEU A 425 -6.88 9.15 45.77
C LEU A 425 -5.47 8.71 46.19
N ALA A 426 -5.32 8.31 47.44
CA ALA A 426 -4.08 7.70 47.91
C ALA A 426 -3.85 6.37 47.17
N LEU A 427 -2.75 6.32 46.42
CA LEU A 427 -2.28 5.13 45.70
C LEU A 427 -1.52 4.23 46.66
N GLU A 428 -1.75 2.92 46.56
CA GLU A 428 -1.02 1.93 47.36
C GLU A 428 0.24 1.48 46.61
N SER A 429 1.34 1.26 47.34
CA SER A 429 2.62 0.85 46.74
C SER A 429 2.54 -0.60 46.26
N SER A 430 2.89 -0.83 44.99
CA SER A 430 2.98 -2.16 44.37
C SER A 430 4.09 -3.00 45.00
N GLY A 431 3.83 -3.57 46.18
CA GLY A 431 4.78 -4.32 47.01
C GLY A 431 4.14 -5.36 47.94
N GLU A 432 2.94 -5.08 48.46
CA GLU A 432 2.11 -6.10 49.10
C GLU A 432 1.20 -6.72 48.04
N GLY A 433 1.42 -7.97 47.69
CA GLY A 433 0.49 -8.71 46.83
C GLY A 433 -0.70 -9.17 47.68
N ASP A 434 -1.91 -8.75 47.32
CA ASP A 434 -3.12 -9.46 47.78
C ASP A 434 -2.94 -10.95 47.44
N PRO A 435 -3.00 -11.87 48.41
CA PRO A 435 -3.02 -13.28 48.11
C PRO A 435 -4.27 -13.54 47.26
N ALA A 436 -4.11 -14.28 46.16
CA ALA A 436 -5.26 -14.75 45.40
C ALA A 436 -6.11 -15.63 46.32
N GLU A 437 -7.25 -15.10 46.78
CA GLU A 437 -8.18 -15.82 47.64
C GLU A 437 -8.80 -16.95 46.79
N GLU A 438 -8.28 -18.17 46.95
CA GLU A 438 -8.82 -19.34 46.28
C GLU A 438 -10.29 -19.53 46.72
N PRO A 439 -11.24 -19.62 45.78
CA PRO A 439 -12.64 -19.84 46.14
C PRO A 439 -12.77 -21.22 46.78
N THR A 440 -13.17 -21.24 48.05
CA THR A 440 -13.35 -22.49 48.81
C THR A 440 -14.32 -23.43 48.07
N PRO A 441 -13.90 -24.68 47.74
CA PRO A 441 -14.72 -25.59 46.95
C PRO A 441 -15.80 -26.23 47.83
N GLY A 442 -16.92 -25.52 48.07
CA GLY A 442 -17.75 -25.85 49.22
C GLY A 442 -19.23 -25.44 49.24
N SER A 443 -19.90 -25.05 48.16
CA SER A 443 -21.37 -25.23 48.08
C SER A 443 -21.90 -25.31 46.64
N TRP A 444 -22.97 -26.07 46.46
CA TRP A 444 -23.69 -26.20 45.19
C TRP A 444 -24.84 -25.19 45.19
N TRP A 445 -24.69 -24.07 44.48
CA TRP A 445 -25.77 -23.09 44.29
C TRP A 445 -26.51 -23.31 42.98
N VAL A 446 -27.84 -23.42 43.09
CA VAL A 446 -28.77 -23.28 41.96
C VAL A 446 -28.90 -21.78 41.65
N PRO A 447 -28.71 -21.33 40.40
CA PRO A 447 -28.94 -19.93 40.06
C PRO A 447 -30.42 -19.57 40.25
N ALA A 448 -30.68 -18.37 40.77
CA ALA A 448 -32.04 -17.83 40.89
C ALA A 448 -32.78 -17.85 39.54
N PRO A 449 -34.12 -17.99 39.52
CA PRO A 449 -34.89 -18.07 38.27
C PRO A 449 -34.66 -16.83 37.40
N ALA A 450 -34.30 -17.09 36.14
CA ALA A 450 -33.76 -16.09 35.23
C ALA A 450 -34.85 -15.17 34.62
N GLU A 451 -35.19 -14.08 35.31
CA GLU A 451 -35.94 -12.99 34.70
C GLU A 451 -35.01 -12.13 33.82
N ARG A 452 -35.03 -12.41 32.51
CA ARG A 452 -34.37 -11.68 31.41
C ARG A 452 -32.84 -11.53 31.51
N ARG A 453 -32.15 -12.54 30.97
CA ARG A 453 -30.74 -12.46 30.56
C ARG A 453 -30.54 -11.26 29.61
N ARG A 454 -29.96 -10.17 30.10
CA ARG A 454 -29.59 -9.01 29.29
C ARG A 454 -28.12 -8.72 29.52
N ASN A 455 -27.28 -9.06 28.55
CA ASN A 455 -25.88 -8.62 28.54
C ASN A 455 -25.87 -7.15 28.09
N VAL A 456 -24.98 -6.34 28.68
CA VAL A 456 -24.86 -4.91 28.36
C VAL A 456 -23.43 -4.60 27.91
N THR A 457 -23.29 -3.92 26.78
CA THR A 457 -22.00 -3.49 26.22
C THR A 457 -21.76 -1.99 26.49
N LEU A 458 -20.63 -1.68 27.11
CA LEU A 458 -20.17 -0.33 27.41
C LEU A 458 -18.99 0.02 26.51
N ASP A 459 -19.24 0.81 25.48
CA ASP A 459 -18.27 1.19 24.43
C ASP A 459 -18.43 2.67 24.07
N CYS A 460 -17.28 3.34 23.94
CA CYS A 460 -17.15 4.71 23.46
C CYS A 460 -17.74 4.90 22.06
N ALA A 461 -17.51 3.94 21.16
CA ALA A 461 -17.91 4.06 19.75
C ALA A 461 -19.42 3.85 19.54
N GLN A 462 -20.07 3.07 20.43
CA GLN A 462 -21.53 2.88 20.44
C GLN A 462 -22.27 3.98 21.19
N GLY A 463 -21.55 4.90 21.86
CA GLY A 463 -22.13 5.95 22.68
C GLY A 463 -22.77 5.48 23.99
N THR A 464 -22.57 4.20 24.38
CA THR A 464 -23.13 3.65 25.63
C THR A 464 -22.32 4.03 26.86
N ALA A 465 -21.07 4.48 26.68
CA ALA A 465 -20.23 5.08 27.72
C ALA A 465 -19.60 6.40 27.24
N ARG A 466 -19.41 7.34 28.16
CA ARG A 466 -18.62 8.55 27.93
C ARG A 466 -17.15 8.23 28.21
N CYS A 467 -16.28 8.62 27.28
CA CYS A 467 -14.88 8.21 27.34
C CYS A 467 -13.91 9.39 27.37
N LEU A 468 -12.86 9.25 28.18
CA LEU A 468 -11.75 10.17 28.25
C LEU A 468 -10.62 9.67 27.33
N ALA A 469 -10.11 10.54 26.46
CA ALA A 469 -9.04 10.20 25.52
C ALA A 469 -7.66 10.53 26.12
N PHE A 470 -6.96 9.52 26.62
CA PHE A 470 -5.58 9.67 27.08
C PHE A 470 -4.62 9.60 25.89
N ARG A 471 -3.89 10.68 25.62
CA ARG A 471 -2.87 10.77 24.57
C ARG A 471 -1.48 10.66 25.18
N CYS A 472 -0.78 9.58 24.82
CA CYS A 472 0.59 9.30 25.23
C CYS A 472 1.53 9.54 24.04
N PRO A 473 2.51 10.46 24.12
CA PRO A 473 3.41 10.76 23.00
C PRO A 473 4.38 9.59 22.74
N LEU A 474 4.23 8.96 21.58
CA LEU A 474 5.12 7.92 21.06
C LEU A 474 6.39 8.56 20.50
N ARG A 475 7.49 8.44 21.23
CA ARG A 475 8.84 8.79 20.76
C ARG A 475 9.41 7.63 19.91
N SER A 476 10.50 7.90 19.19
CA SER A 476 11.23 6.86 18.43
C SER A 476 11.57 5.66 19.32
N PHE A 477 11.16 4.47 18.90
CA PHE A 477 11.41 3.20 19.58
C PHE A 477 11.95 2.17 18.56
N GLU A 478 12.66 1.15 19.05
CA GLU A 478 13.30 0.18 18.16
C GLU A 478 12.35 -0.92 17.68
N ARG A 479 11.73 -1.65 18.61
CA ARG A 479 10.89 -2.83 18.31
C ARG A 479 9.47 -2.71 18.86
N ALA A 480 9.33 -2.33 20.13
CA ALA A 480 8.04 -2.15 20.77
C ALA A 480 8.04 -1.01 21.79
N ALA A 481 6.86 -0.41 21.99
CA ALA A 481 6.54 0.46 23.11
C ALA A 481 5.32 -0.11 23.84
N VAL A 482 5.31 -0.05 25.18
CA VAL A 482 4.27 -0.64 26.03
C VAL A 482 3.66 0.45 26.92
N LEU A 483 2.35 0.63 26.81
CA LEU A 483 1.55 1.47 27.72
C LEU A 483 0.97 0.60 28.83
N THR A 484 1.28 0.93 30.07
CA THR A 484 0.64 0.34 31.25
C THR A 484 -0.34 1.34 31.86
N ALA A 485 -1.64 1.04 31.75
CA ALA A 485 -2.73 1.85 32.29
C ALA A 485 -3.42 1.12 33.45
N ARG A 486 -3.28 1.64 34.66
CA ARG A 486 -3.91 1.13 35.89
C ARG A 486 -5.19 1.90 36.19
N GLY A 487 -6.24 1.17 36.56
CA GLY A 487 -7.50 1.74 37.03
C GLY A 487 -8.29 0.77 37.90
N ARG A 488 -9.44 1.22 38.41
CA ARG A 488 -10.33 0.39 39.23
C ARG A 488 -11.79 0.55 38.80
N LEU A 489 -12.54 -0.54 38.89
CA LEU A 489 -13.97 -0.59 38.62
C LEU A 489 -14.73 0.14 39.74
N TRP A 490 -15.67 1.03 39.40
CA TRP A 490 -16.42 1.80 40.39
C TRP A 490 -17.62 1.01 40.91
N ASN A 491 -17.42 0.19 41.95
CA ASN A 491 -18.41 -0.80 42.40
C ASN A 491 -19.80 -0.19 42.69
N GLY A 492 -19.87 1.03 43.24
CA GLY A 492 -21.14 1.70 43.54
C GLY A 492 -22.08 1.84 42.33
N THR A 493 -21.56 2.17 41.16
CA THR A 493 -22.36 2.32 39.93
C THR A 493 -22.89 0.99 39.43
N PHE A 494 -22.09 -0.08 39.55
CA PHE A 494 -22.51 -1.41 39.15
C PHE A 494 -23.53 -2.03 40.11
N LEU A 495 -23.41 -1.72 41.42
CA LEU A 495 -24.40 -2.05 42.44
C LEU A 495 -25.71 -1.24 42.33
N GLU A 496 -25.72 -0.07 41.68
CA GLU A 496 -26.96 0.70 41.46
C GLU A 496 -27.63 0.37 40.11
N GLU A 497 -26.87 0.36 39.03
CA GLU A 497 -27.42 0.35 37.66
C GLU A 497 -27.42 -1.06 37.02
N TYR A 498 -26.57 -1.98 37.50
CA TYR A 498 -26.26 -3.25 36.82
C TYR A 498 -26.51 -4.52 37.66
N LEU A 499 -27.13 -4.44 38.85
CA LEU A 499 -27.49 -5.62 39.66
C LEU A 499 -28.38 -6.63 38.94
N ALA A 500 -29.29 -6.16 38.07
CA ALA A 500 -30.22 -7.01 37.33
C ALA A 500 -29.64 -7.57 36.01
N VAL A 501 -28.34 -7.36 35.75
CA VAL A 501 -27.65 -7.74 34.50
C VAL A 501 -26.78 -8.97 34.73
N THR A 502 -26.83 -9.92 33.79
CA THR A 502 -26.08 -11.18 33.86
C THR A 502 -24.56 -11.01 33.74
N SER A 503 -24.14 -10.08 32.89
CA SER A 503 -22.74 -9.70 32.70
C SER A 503 -22.68 -8.38 31.93
N VAL A 504 -21.78 -7.48 32.34
CA VAL A 504 -21.47 -6.25 31.59
C VAL A 504 -20.14 -6.46 30.87
N GLU A 505 -20.09 -6.11 29.59
CA GLU A 505 -18.85 -6.12 28.79
C GLU A 505 -18.40 -4.67 28.58
N LEU A 506 -17.21 -4.32 29.07
CA LEU A 506 -16.64 -2.98 28.94
C LEU A 506 -15.49 -3.02 27.93
N ILE A 507 -15.57 -2.19 26.89
CA ILE A 507 -14.63 -2.18 25.77
C ILE A 507 -13.74 -0.93 25.87
N VAL A 508 -12.45 -1.15 26.11
CA VAL A 508 -11.41 -0.11 25.99
C VAL A 508 -10.84 -0.15 24.58
N ARG A 509 -10.68 1.01 23.93
CA ARG A 509 -10.12 1.10 22.58
C ARG A 509 -8.77 1.80 22.60
N ALA A 510 -7.77 1.24 21.94
CA ALA A 510 -6.47 1.89 21.76
C ALA A 510 -6.18 2.10 20.27
N SER A 511 -5.66 3.27 19.90
CA SER A 511 -5.32 3.60 18.52
C SER A 511 -4.09 4.50 18.42
N VAL A 512 -3.19 4.24 17.48
CA VAL A 512 -2.06 5.12 17.17
C VAL A 512 -2.47 6.13 16.10
N SER A 513 -2.23 7.40 16.37
CA SER A 513 -2.42 8.52 15.45
C SER A 513 -1.10 9.24 15.26
N VAL A 514 -0.71 9.51 14.02
CA VAL A 514 0.51 10.27 13.70
C VAL A 514 0.14 11.64 13.18
N THR A 515 0.51 12.69 13.89
CA THR A 515 0.48 14.05 13.35
C THR A 515 1.87 14.38 12.79
N SER A 516 2.02 14.25 11.47
CA SER A 516 3.25 14.54 10.75
C SER A 516 3.04 15.69 9.76
N SER A 517 4.14 16.37 9.41
CA SER A 517 4.18 17.27 8.24
C SER A 517 4.17 16.50 6.91
N ILE A 518 4.47 15.20 6.95
CA ILE A 518 4.48 14.27 5.82
C ILE A 518 3.03 13.86 5.51
N LYS A 519 2.47 14.36 4.40
CA LYS A 519 1.04 14.21 4.03
C LYS A 519 0.69 12.84 3.44
N ASN A 520 1.69 12.11 2.97
CA ASN A 520 1.61 10.82 2.27
C ASN A 520 1.76 9.61 3.21
N LEU A 521 1.63 9.80 4.53
CA LEU A 521 1.82 8.74 5.52
C LEU A 521 0.47 8.11 5.91
N VAL A 522 0.32 6.79 5.72
CA VAL A 522 -0.90 6.05 6.08
C VAL A 522 -0.60 4.98 7.12
N LEU A 523 -1.48 4.88 8.12
CA LEU A 523 -1.41 3.86 9.17
C LEU A 523 -2.47 2.79 8.91
N LYS A 524 -2.01 1.55 8.79
CA LYS A 524 -2.83 0.34 8.66
C LYS A 524 -2.78 -0.40 9.99
N ASP A 525 -3.86 -1.08 10.38
CA ASP A 525 -3.95 -1.91 11.60
C ASP A 525 -3.52 -1.22 12.92
N ALA A 526 -3.62 0.11 12.96
CA ALA A 526 -3.20 0.95 14.06
C ALA A 526 -4.24 1.07 15.19
N SER A 527 -5.20 0.15 15.30
CA SER A 527 -6.23 0.19 16.36
C SER A 527 -6.62 -1.20 16.88
N THR A 528 -6.96 -1.29 18.16
CA THR A 528 -7.35 -2.53 18.83
C THR A 528 -8.45 -2.31 19.86
N GLN A 529 -9.19 -3.37 20.19
CA GLN A 529 -10.30 -3.37 21.15
C GLN A 529 -9.97 -4.36 22.27
N ILE A 530 -10.13 -3.93 23.51
CA ILE A 530 -9.75 -4.68 24.72
C ILE A 530 -11.03 -4.86 25.56
N PRO A 531 -11.75 -5.99 25.41
CA PRO A 531 -12.95 -6.27 26.18
C PRO A 531 -12.62 -6.76 27.59
N VAL A 532 -13.41 -6.34 28.56
CA VAL A 532 -13.36 -6.77 29.96
C VAL A 532 -14.74 -7.25 30.38
N SER A 533 -14.85 -8.48 30.87
CA SER A 533 -16.13 -9.02 31.35
C SER A 533 -16.30 -8.74 32.85
N ILE A 534 -17.41 -8.11 33.22
CA ILE A 534 -17.73 -7.69 34.58
C ILE A 534 -18.94 -8.49 35.07
N TYR A 535 -18.82 -9.10 36.25
CA TYR A 535 -19.83 -9.96 36.87
C TYR A 535 -20.15 -9.48 38.29
N LEU A 536 -21.35 -9.79 38.79
CA LEU A 536 -21.66 -9.63 40.20
C LEU A 536 -20.83 -10.63 41.03
N ASP A 537 -20.25 -10.18 42.14
CA ASP A 537 -19.56 -11.03 43.09
C ASP A 537 -20.54 -12.06 43.72
N PRO A 538 -20.26 -13.38 43.63
CA PRO A 538 -21.08 -14.41 44.28
C PRO A 538 -21.27 -14.19 45.79
N GLY A 539 -20.30 -13.61 46.48
CA GLY A 539 -20.39 -13.28 47.91
C GLY A 539 -21.44 -12.21 48.22
N ALA A 540 -21.67 -11.27 47.30
CA ALA A 540 -22.67 -10.21 47.46
C ALA A 540 -24.12 -10.74 47.28
N ALA A 541 -24.32 -11.80 46.49
CA ALA A 541 -25.63 -12.41 46.27
C ALA A 541 -26.23 -13.06 47.54
N VAL A 542 -25.40 -13.37 48.54
CA VAL A 542 -25.80 -14.02 49.80
C VAL A 542 -26.63 -13.09 50.71
N ALA A 543 -26.62 -11.77 50.46
CA ALA A 543 -27.43 -10.81 51.21
C ALA A 543 -28.96 -10.91 50.92
N GLY A 544 -29.37 -11.66 49.89
CA GLY A 544 -30.77 -11.99 49.61
C GLY A 544 -31.28 -13.06 50.58
N GLY A 545 -31.80 -12.64 51.74
CA GLY A 545 -32.36 -13.55 52.75
C GLY A 545 -33.39 -14.54 52.19
N VAL A 546 -33.33 -15.79 52.66
CA VAL A 546 -34.16 -16.90 52.16
C VAL A 546 -35.65 -16.52 52.17
N PRO A 547 -36.37 -16.61 51.04
CA PRO A 547 -37.78 -16.24 50.99
C PRO A 547 -38.63 -17.05 51.98
N TRP A 548 -39.53 -16.36 52.70
CA TRP A 548 -40.33 -16.95 53.79
C TRP A 548 -41.15 -18.19 53.37
N TRP A 549 -41.56 -18.26 52.10
CA TRP A 549 -42.30 -19.40 51.55
C TRP A 549 -41.47 -20.68 51.49
N VAL A 550 -40.14 -20.60 51.35
CA VAL A 550 -39.22 -21.73 51.43
C VAL A 550 -39.18 -22.28 52.85
N VAL A 551 -39.14 -21.39 53.85
CA VAL A 551 -39.20 -21.76 55.27
C VAL A 551 -40.53 -22.43 55.60
N LEU A 552 -41.66 -21.90 55.09
CA LEU A 552 -42.98 -22.51 55.24
C LEU A 552 -43.03 -23.93 54.63
N LEU A 553 -42.51 -24.11 53.41
CA LEU A 553 -42.43 -25.41 52.76
C LEU A 553 -41.56 -26.41 53.54
N ALA A 554 -40.42 -25.97 54.07
CA ALA A 554 -39.53 -26.80 54.89
C ALA A 554 -40.22 -27.25 56.19
N VAL A 555 -40.98 -26.36 56.85
CA VAL A 555 -41.78 -26.70 58.04
C VAL A 555 -42.90 -27.69 57.68
N LEU A 556 -43.64 -27.47 56.58
CA LEU A 556 -44.69 -28.39 56.12
C LEU A 556 -44.12 -29.78 55.79
N ALA A 557 -42.98 -29.85 55.09
CA ALA A 557 -42.30 -31.11 54.79
C ALA A 557 -41.80 -31.81 56.08
N GLY A 558 -41.24 -31.06 57.03
CA GLY A 558 -40.82 -31.59 58.33
C GLY A 558 -41.99 -32.17 59.14
N VAL A 559 -43.15 -31.47 59.17
CA VAL A 559 -44.37 -31.96 59.81
C VAL A 559 -44.92 -33.20 59.09
N LEU A 560 -44.88 -33.25 57.75
CA LEU A 560 -45.29 -34.43 56.97
C LEU A 560 -44.44 -35.65 57.31
N VAL A 561 -43.12 -35.50 57.34
CA VAL A 561 -42.18 -36.57 57.72
C VAL A 561 -42.40 -37.00 59.16
N LEU A 562 -42.58 -36.06 60.09
CA LEU A 562 -42.87 -36.37 61.50
C LEU A 562 -44.17 -37.17 61.66
N ALA A 563 -45.24 -36.78 60.95
CA ALA A 563 -46.51 -37.51 60.95
C ALA A 563 -46.36 -38.93 60.38
N LEU A 564 -45.58 -39.09 59.30
CA LEU A 564 -45.27 -40.40 58.72
C LEU A 564 -44.47 -41.28 59.71
N LEU A 565 -43.51 -40.69 60.42
CA LEU A 565 -42.71 -41.36 61.45
C LEU A 565 -43.59 -41.83 62.62
N VAL A 566 -44.52 -40.99 63.09
CA VAL A 566 -45.52 -41.36 64.12
C VAL A 566 -46.43 -42.48 63.62
N ALA A 567 -46.87 -42.45 62.35
CA ALA A 567 -47.68 -43.52 61.76
C ALA A 567 -46.92 -44.86 61.66
N ILE A 568 -45.63 -44.83 61.32
CA ILE A 568 -44.75 -46.01 61.32
C ILE A 568 -44.58 -46.54 62.75
N LEU A 569 -44.27 -45.70 63.73
CA LEU A 569 -44.13 -46.10 65.15
C LEU A 569 -45.44 -46.66 65.73
N TRP A 570 -46.59 -46.13 65.30
CA TRP A 570 -47.91 -46.68 65.64
C TRP A 570 -48.10 -48.07 65.03
N LYS A 571 -47.80 -48.25 63.75
CA LYS A 571 -47.89 -49.56 63.04
C LYS A 571 -46.93 -50.61 63.61
N LEU A 572 -45.76 -50.19 64.08
CA LEU A 572 -44.78 -51.03 64.78
C LEU A 572 -45.15 -51.29 66.27
N GLY A 573 -46.32 -50.81 66.73
CA GLY A 573 -46.90 -51.21 68.02
C GLY A 573 -46.41 -50.43 69.25
N PHE A 574 -45.53 -49.44 69.08
CA PHE A 574 -44.87 -48.71 70.18
C PHE A 574 -45.86 -48.02 71.15
N PHE A 575 -47.05 -47.66 70.69
CA PHE A 575 -48.06 -46.94 71.49
C PHE A 575 -49.11 -47.84 72.19
N ARG A 576 -48.99 -49.18 72.15
CA ARG A 576 -49.92 -50.07 72.88
C ARG A 576 -49.57 -50.18 74.36
N ARG A 577 -50.21 -49.34 75.20
CA ARG A 577 -50.18 -49.51 76.67
C ARG A 577 -51.01 -50.70 77.12
N ALA A 578 -50.42 -51.61 77.90
CA ALA A 578 -51.18 -52.60 78.66
C ALA A 578 -51.99 -51.91 79.76
N ARG A 579 -53.26 -52.33 79.94
CA ARG A 579 -54.07 -52.06 81.14
C ARG A 579 -54.55 -53.42 81.66
N TYR A 580 -54.30 -53.72 82.92
CA TYR A 580 -54.96 -54.80 83.64
C TYR A 580 -55.73 -54.23 84.83
N ALA A 581 -56.85 -54.88 85.17
CA ALA A 581 -57.94 -54.30 85.95
C ALA A 581 -57.84 -54.58 87.46
N LEU A 582 -58.58 -53.78 88.24
CA LEU A 582 -58.91 -54.03 89.64
C LEU A 582 -59.93 -55.17 89.79
N PRO A 583 -59.74 -56.07 90.75
CA PRO A 583 -60.82 -56.69 91.51
C PRO A 583 -60.85 -56.19 92.97
N ALA A 584 -61.97 -56.40 93.65
CA ALA A 584 -62.35 -55.68 94.87
C ALA A 584 -61.95 -56.35 96.21
N VAL A 585 -61.93 -55.49 97.23
CA VAL A 585 -61.74 -55.61 98.70
C VAL A 585 -62.22 -56.92 99.39
N PRO A 586 -61.68 -57.26 100.57
CA PRO A 586 -62.33 -56.82 101.81
C PRO A 586 -61.41 -56.16 102.87
N GLN A 587 -62.06 -55.56 103.87
CA GLN A 587 -61.51 -54.72 104.96
C GLN A 587 -60.69 -55.58 105.97
N TYR A 588 -59.91 -55.06 106.94
CA TYR A 588 -60.36 -54.30 108.12
C TYR A 588 -59.25 -53.52 108.87
N HIS A 589 -59.69 -52.41 109.47
CA HIS A 589 -59.28 -51.75 110.73
C HIS A 589 -57.82 -51.31 111.01
N ALA A 590 -57.74 -50.21 111.77
CA ALA A 590 -56.55 -49.40 112.00
C ALA A 590 -56.07 -49.46 113.46
N VAL A 591 -54.76 -49.27 113.68
CA VAL A 591 -54.17 -48.82 114.95
C VAL A 591 -53.08 -47.78 114.66
N LYS A 592 -52.83 -46.88 115.63
CA LYS A 592 -52.00 -45.67 115.59
C LYS A 592 -50.49 -45.92 115.87
N ILE A 593 -49.60 -45.06 115.28
CA ILE A 593 -48.54 -44.17 115.91
C ILE A 593 -47.59 -44.80 116.98
N PRO A 594 -46.25 -44.49 117.12
CA PRO A 594 -45.49 -43.27 116.77
C PRO A 594 -44.07 -43.45 116.12
N ARG A 595 -43.39 -42.30 115.96
CA ARG A 595 -41.94 -42.08 115.75
C ARG A 595 -41.07 -42.51 116.95
N GLU A 596 -39.87 -43.02 116.66
CA GLU A 596 -38.50 -42.55 117.02
C GLU A 596 -37.51 -43.57 116.41
N GLU A 597 -36.20 -43.35 116.19
CA GLU A 597 -35.23 -42.41 116.77
C GLU A 597 -34.13 -42.05 115.73
N ARG A 598 -33.29 -41.03 116.00
CA ARG A 598 -32.14 -40.65 115.14
C ARG A 598 -30.87 -41.42 115.53
N GLN A 599 -30.01 -41.74 114.56
CA GLN A 599 -28.54 -41.70 114.76
C GLN A 599 -27.83 -41.02 113.59
N GLN A 600 -26.66 -40.43 113.86
CA GLN A 600 -25.93 -39.46 113.03
C GLN A 600 -24.59 -40.04 112.49
N PHE A 601 -23.78 -39.17 111.89
CA PHE A 601 -22.39 -39.34 111.36
C PHE A 601 -22.30 -39.77 109.88
N ARG A 602 -21.44 -39.17 109.03
CA ARG A 602 -20.57 -37.97 109.16
C ARG A 602 -20.07 -37.51 107.77
N GLU A 603 -19.88 -36.21 107.57
CA GLU A 603 -19.27 -35.62 106.36
C GLU A 603 -17.73 -35.63 106.40
N GLU A 604 -17.08 -35.78 105.23
CA GLU A 604 -15.74 -35.31 104.83
C GLU A 604 -15.52 -35.70 103.34
N LYS A 605 -14.79 -35.01 102.44
CA LYS A 605 -14.35 -33.59 102.31
C LYS A 605 -13.76 -33.36 100.89
N THR A 606 -14.04 -32.21 100.25
CA THR A 606 -13.21 -31.43 99.28
C THR A 606 -12.48 -32.05 98.05
N GLY A 607 -12.61 -31.36 96.90
CA GLY A 607 -11.58 -31.24 95.83
C GLY A 607 -11.67 -32.26 94.66
N THR A 608 -11.26 -31.97 93.41
CA THR A 608 -10.79 -30.71 92.78
C THR A 608 -10.94 -30.82 91.23
N ILE A 609 -11.05 -29.70 90.51
CA ILE A 609 -11.06 -29.66 89.03
C ILE A 609 -9.62 -29.84 88.49
N GLN A 610 -9.44 -30.50 87.34
CA GLN A 610 -8.39 -30.18 86.36
C GLN A 610 -8.73 -30.75 84.95
N ARG A 611 -8.23 -30.09 83.91
CA ARG A 611 -8.52 -30.30 82.48
C ARG A 611 -7.29 -30.94 81.80
N LYS A 612 -7.45 -31.65 80.68
CA LYS A 612 -6.29 -32.17 79.92
C LYS A 612 -6.49 -32.15 78.41
N GLU A 613 -5.42 -31.73 77.75
CA GLU A 613 -5.14 -31.80 76.31
C GLU A 613 -3.79 -32.59 76.17
N TRP A 614 -3.22 -32.96 75.01
CA TRP A 614 -3.17 -32.35 73.68
C TRP A 614 -2.95 -33.39 72.56
N ALA A 615 -3.32 -33.01 71.33
CA ALA A 615 -2.64 -33.27 70.03
C ALA A 615 -2.45 -34.69 69.47
N ALA A 616 -2.59 -34.77 68.14
CA ALA A 616 -1.76 -35.60 67.27
C ALA A 616 -1.54 -34.86 65.93
N ASN A 617 -0.28 -34.63 65.56
CA ASN A 617 0.15 -34.20 64.22
C ASN A 617 1.22 -35.19 63.75
N LEU A 618 1.25 -35.52 62.46
CA LEU A 618 2.24 -36.42 61.88
C LEU A 618 2.85 -35.79 60.61
N HIS A 619 4.17 -35.85 60.48
CA HIS A 619 4.95 -35.26 59.39
C HIS A 619 5.49 -36.36 58.46
N GLN A 620 5.35 -36.13 57.14
CA GLN A 620 6.38 -36.36 56.08
C GLN A 620 6.98 -37.78 55.89
N ALA A 621 7.62 -38.15 54.77
CA ALA A 621 7.89 -37.47 53.48
C ALA A 621 7.96 -38.55 52.37
N GLY A 622 8.01 -38.13 51.10
CA GLY A 622 8.31 -39.01 49.97
C GLY A 622 8.94 -38.25 48.80
N ASP A 623 9.99 -38.88 48.25
CA ASP A 623 10.65 -38.69 46.96
C ASP A 623 11.86 -37.74 46.82
N GLY A 624 12.80 -38.21 46.01
CA GLY A 624 13.95 -37.47 45.49
C GLY A 624 14.50 -38.18 44.25
N HIS A 625 15.39 -37.51 43.52
CA HIS A 625 16.47 -38.07 42.67
C HIS A 625 17.19 -36.89 42.00
N VAL A 626 18.47 -36.63 42.31
CA VAL A 626 19.70 -37.07 41.59
C VAL A 626 20.14 -36.09 40.49
N ALA A 627 21.42 -35.70 40.55
CA ALA A 627 22.15 -34.80 39.65
C ALA A 627 22.94 -35.66 38.60
N PRO A 628 24.07 -35.28 37.93
CA PRO A 628 24.99 -34.13 38.12
C PRO A 628 25.46 -33.41 36.83
N SER A 629 26.24 -32.32 36.99
CA SER A 629 27.59 -32.17 36.39
C SER A 629 28.13 -30.74 36.55
N SER A 630 29.41 -30.60 36.91
CA SER A 630 30.18 -29.37 36.74
C SER A 630 31.68 -29.69 36.63
N ALA A 631 32.16 -29.79 35.39
CA ALA A 631 33.58 -29.74 34.99
C ALA A 631 33.62 -29.39 33.49
#